data_AF-A0A7L1XPJ3-F1
#
_entry.id   AF-A0A7L1XPJ3-F1
#
_cell.length_a   1.000
_cell.length_b   1.000
_cell.length_c   1.000
_cell.angle_alpha   90.00
_cell.angle_beta   90.00
_cell.angle_gamma   90.00
#
_symmetry.space_group_name_H-M   'P 1'
#
loop_
_entity.id
_entity.type
_entity.pdbx_description
1 polymer ?
#
loop_
_entity_poly.entity_id
_entity_poly.type
_entity_poly.pdbx_seq_one_letter_code
_entity_poly.pdbx_strand_id
1 'polypeptide(L)'
;QTRGRYKSKFHGATDYFVSLTVEQKCELAERELAEMKDEIERIKEDSEQTLQNLEAVIEETGVWWTDVKKAMSDFEKDMASTISSKKGSITASEKLLRYMEQKNHQRDLLREKLRLKNYLLKGYKKKLQQQLRQKEQMGETLCEVRLQELQVRNAQFQEKIDEKNQELLQLKLTSGKTVQVLNFYKRKLQDAMETSVSLTKYISQRKELLQKIEREAVLVEEQRAEAESVNQRLWKQLSDYSVPPVLSYVQQKMAVAELENNLRGWERKVAVAEMSFKSCRRAWNQVKVSGNQH
;
A
#
# COMPACT_ATOMS: atom_id res chain seq x y z
N GLN A 1 93.09 44.02 -8.96
CA GLN A 1 92.77 42.86 -9.83
C GLN A 1 91.43 42.30 -9.36
N THR A 2 90.41 42.46 -10.20
CA THR A 2 88.99 42.14 -9.94
C THR A 2 88.67 40.68 -10.20
N ARG A 3 88.05 39.98 -9.24
CA ARG A 3 87.29 38.72 -9.38
C ARG A 3 86.50 38.58 -8.08
N GLY A 4 85.18 38.51 -8.02
CA GLY A 4 84.18 37.92 -8.89
C GLY A 4 83.18 37.25 -7.95
N ARG A 5 82.10 37.95 -7.59
CA ARG A 5 81.14 37.59 -6.53
C ARG A 5 80.18 36.51 -7.05
N TYR A 6 80.41 35.24 -6.70
CA TYR A 6 79.43 34.17 -6.93
C TYR A 6 78.44 34.07 -5.76
N LYS A 7 77.18 34.43 -6.02
CA LYS A 7 76.05 34.17 -5.14
C LYS A 7 75.67 32.69 -5.24
N SER A 8 75.90 31.92 -4.19
CA SER A 8 75.27 30.60 -3.99
C SER A 8 73.95 30.83 -3.25
N LYS A 9 72.85 30.51 -3.93
CA LYS A 9 71.50 30.49 -3.36
C LYS A 9 71.44 29.33 -2.36
N PHE A 10 71.42 29.64 -1.06
CA PHE A 10 70.87 28.72 -0.08
C PHE A 10 69.38 28.58 -0.36
N HIS A 11 69.01 27.53 -1.11
CA HIS A 11 67.66 27.01 -1.04
C HIS A 11 67.48 26.47 0.38
N GLY A 12 66.59 27.11 1.14
CA GLY A 12 66.03 26.51 2.34
C GLY A 12 65.36 25.21 1.94
N ALA A 13 66.04 24.10 2.18
CA ALA A 13 65.37 22.87 2.51
C ALA A 13 64.76 23.11 3.89
N THR A 14 63.57 23.71 3.89
CA THR A 14 62.63 23.50 4.98
C THR A 14 62.54 22.00 5.11
N ASP A 15 63.08 21.44 6.19
CA ASP A 15 62.69 20.14 6.70
C ASP A 15 61.17 20.20 6.87
N TYR A 16 60.45 19.91 5.79
CA TYR A 16 59.07 19.48 5.85
C TYR A 16 59.16 18.15 6.57
N PHE A 17 59.19 18.18 7.90
CA PHE A 17 58.71 17.08 8.70
C PHE A 17 57.35 16.74 8.10
N VAL A 18 57.28 15.63 7.37
CA VAL A 18 56.05 15.08 6.86
C VAL A 18 55.22 14.78 8.09
N SER A 19 54.35 15.71 8.46
CA SER A 19 53.49 15.55 9.62
C SER A 19 52.56 14.39 9.32
N LEU A 20 52.56 13.37 10.16
CA LEU A 20 51.66 12.23 10.04
C LEU A 20 50.22 12.74 9.84
N THR A 21 49.52 12.13 8.88
CA THR A 21 48.10 12.43 8.66
C THR A 21 47.30 12.08 9.91
N VAL A 22 46.10 12.66 10.05
CA VAL A 22 45.22 12.36 11.20
C VAL A 22 44.93 10.86 11.27
N GLU A 23 44.74 10.21 10.13
CA GLU A 23 44.55 8.76 10.02
C GLU A 23 45.77 7.98 10.53
N GLN A 24 46.98 8.34 10.10
CA GLN A 24 48.21 7.69 10.59
C GLN A 24 48.43 7.89 12.09
N LYS A 25 48.01 9.04 12.64
CA LYS A 25 48.06 9.30 14.09
C LYS A 25 47.03 8.45 14.85
N CYS A 26 45.84 8.27 14.29
CA CYS A 26 44.83 7.37 14.86
C CYS A 26 45.30 5.91 14.83
N GLU A 27 45.85 5.44 13.70
CA GLU A 27 46.42 4.10 13.58
C GLU A 27 47.57 3.86 14.57
N LEU A 28 48.45 4.85 14.75
CA LEU A 28 49.52 4.77 15.73
C LEU A 28 48.96 4.72 17.15
N ALA A 29 47.97 5.57 17.49
CA ALA A 29 47.34 5.57 18.80
C ALA A 29 46.60 4.26 19.11
N GLU A 30 45.94 3.66 18.10
CA GLU A 30 45.29 2.35 18.22
C GLU A 30 46.31 1.23 18.44
N ARG A 31 47.44 1.26 17.72
CA ARG A 31 48.53 0.30 17.91
C ARG A 31 49.15 0.41 19.30
N GLU A 32 49.49 1.62 19.74
CA GLU A 32 50.03 1.88 21.08
C GLU A 32 49.04 1.45 22.17
N LEU A 33 47.72 1.68 21.96
CA LEU A 33 46.69 1.19 22.87
C LEU A 33 46.61 -0.35 22.91
N ALA A 34 46.81 -1.02 21.78
CA ALA A 34 46.86 -2.49 21.74
C ALA A 34 48.12 -3.01 22.45
N GLU A 35 49.30 -2.47 22.13
CA GLU A 35 50.56 -2.85 22.77
C GLU A 35 50.54 -2.60 24.29
N MET A 36 49.96 -1.48 24.73
CA MET A 36 49.84 -1.18 26.16
C MET A 36 48.83 -2.10 26.87
N LYS A 37 47.77 -2.56 26.18
CA LYS A 37 46.87 -3.57 26.72
C LYS A 37 47.57 -4.92 26.89
N ASP A 38 48.31 -5.35 25.87
CA ASP A 38 49.08 -6.60 25.91
C ASP A 38 50.15 -6.55 27.02
N GLU A 39 50.82 -5.41 27.21
CA GLU A 39 51.77 -5.21 28.30
C GLU A 39 51.11 -5.27 29.68
N ILE A 40 49.95 -4.63 29.85
CA ILE A 40 49.18 -4.70 31.10
C ILE A 40 48.77 -6.15 31.40
N GLU A 41 48.37 -6.92 30.39
CA GLU A 41 47.99 -8.31 30.55
C GLU A 41 49.18 -9.19 30.95
N ARG A 42 50.34 -9.03 30.28
CA ARG A 42 51.58 -9.71 30.68
C ARG A 42 52.00 -9.39 32.11
N ILE A 43 52.01 -8.11 32.50
CA ILE A 43 52.36 -7.70 33.86
C ILE A 43 51.40 -8.31 34.87
N LYS A 44 50.10 -8.39 34.56
CA LYS A 44 49.10 -9.04 35.42
C LYS A 44 49.41 -10.52 35.59
N GLU A 45 49.61 -11.26 34.50
CA GLU A 45 49.93 -12.69 34.54
C GLU A 45 51.20 -12.96 35.35
N ASP A 46 52.26 -12.20 35.12
CA ASP A 46 53.53 -12.32 35.85
C ASP A 46 53.37 -12.01 37.34
N SER A 47 52.59 -10.97 37.67
CA SER A 47 52.31 -10.58 39.05
C SER A 47 51.49 -11.65 39.78
N GLU A 48 50.50 -12.24 39.12
CA GLU A 48 49.66 -13.30 39.66
C GLU A 48 50.46 -14.58 39.88
N GLN A 49 51.30 -14.97 38.91
CA GLN A 49 52.19 -16.11 39.05
C GLN A 49 53.19 -15.92 40.20
N THR A 50 53.71 -14.70 40.37
CA THR A 50 54.61 -14.37 41.47
C THR A 50 53.90 -14.44 42.82
N LEU A 51 52.67 -13.91 42.90
CA LEU A 51 51.84 -13.94 44.10
C LEU A 51 51.54 -15.38 44.51
N GLN A 52 51.09 -16.23 43.57
CA GLN A 52 50.84 -17.65 43.82
C GLN A 52 52.09 -18.39 44.31
N ASN A 53 53.27 -18.07 43.76
CA ASN A 53 54.53 -18.65 44.21
C ASN A 53 54.88 -18.23 45.64
N LEU A 54 54.69 -16.96 45.98
CA LEU A 54 54.94 -16.44 47.32
C LEU A 54 53.98 -17.06 48.35
N GLU A 55 52.69 -17.17 48.02
CA GLU A 55 51.70 -17.85 48.87
C GLU A 55 52.10 -19.31 49.12
N ALA A 56 52.50 -20.05 48.08
CA ALA A 56 52.96 -21.42 48.23
C ALA A 56 54.20 -21.54 49.16
N VAL A 57 55.14 -20.61 49.07
CA VAL A 57 56.32 -20.56 49.96
C VAL A 57 55.93 -20.24 51.40
N ILE A 58 54.97 -19.33 51.61
CA ILE A 58 54.46 -19.00 52.95
C ILE A 58 53.78 -20.23 53.58
N GLU A 59 52.97 -20.95 52.81
CA GLU A 59 52.34 -22.19 53.29
C GLU A 59 53.38 -23.27 53.62
N GLU A 60 54.37 -23.49 52.74
CA GLU A 60 55.44 -24.47 52.95
C GLU A 60 56.26 -24.14 54.20
N THR A 61 56.66 -22.88 54.37
CA THR A 61 57.40 -22.42 55.55
C THR A 61 56.58 -22.52 56.82
N GLY A 62 55.26 -22.26 56.75
CA GLY A 62 54.33 -22.47 57.85
C GLY A 62 54.28 -23.94 58.29
N VAL A 63 54.14 -24.88 57.36
CA VAL A 63 54.17 -26.32 57.65
C VAL A 63 55.52 -26.71 58.25
N TRP A 64 56.63 -26.29 57.63
CA TRP A 64 57.98 -26.58 58.12
C TRP A 64 58.21 -26.07 59.54
N TRP A 65 57.75 -24.86 59.86
CA TRP A 65 57.85 -24.30 61.20
C TRP A 65 57.10 -25.14 62.24
N THR A 66 55.88 -25.59 61.92
CA THR A 66 55.11 -26.46 62.81
C THR A 66 55.79 -27.81 63.03
N ASP A 67 56.39 -28.39 61.98
CA ASP A 67 57.12 -29.65 62.06
C ASP A 67 58.40 -29.54 62.88
N VAL A 68 59.18 -28.46 62.71
CA VAL A 68 60.38 -28.19 63.50
C VAL A 68 60.03 -28.01 64.97
N LYS A 69 59.01 -27.20 65.28
CA LYS A 69 58.56 -26.99 66.66
C LYS A 69 58.14 -28.30 67.33
N LYS A 70 57.42 -29.16 66.59
CA LYS A 70 57.04 -30.49 67.06
C LYS A 70 58.27 -31.38 67.26
N ALA A 71 59.21 -31.40 66.32
CA ALA A 71 60.44 -32.17 66.42
C ALA A 71 61.30 -31.76 67.63
N MET A 72 61.37 -30.45 67.93
CA MET A 72 62.03 -29.94 69.14
C MET A 72 61.34 -30.44 70.41
N SER A 73 60.01 -30.31 70.50
CA SER A 73 59.24 -30.79 71.66
C SER A 73 59.36 -32.31 71.86
N ASP A 74 59.30 -33.08 70.77
CA ASP A 74 59.45 -34.54 70.79
C ASP A 74 60.86 -34.93 71.25
N PHE A 75 61.89 -34.23 70.75
CA PHE A 75 63.27 -34.46 71.17
C PHE A 75 63.48 -34.17 72.66
N GLU A 76 63.00 -33.03 73.15
CA GLU A 76 63.07 -32.69 74.57
C GLU A 76 62.36 -33.76 75.41
N LYS A 77 61.15 -34.17 75.03
CA LYS A 77 60.41 -35.21 75.75
C LYS A 77 61.14 -36.56 75.78
N ASP A 78 61.66 -37.00 74.64
CA ASP A 78 62.26 -38.34 74.50
C ASP A 78 63.69 -38.41 75.06
N MET A 79 64.43 -37.28 75.05
CA MET A 79 65.84 -37.23 75.43
C MET A 79 66.12 -36.56 76.78
N ALA A 80 65.32 -35.59 77.25
CA ALA A 80 65.64 -34.82 78.47
C ALA A 80 65.81 -35.72 79.71
N SER A 81 64.95 -36.72 79.88
CA SER A 81 65.02 -37.66 81.01
C SER A 81 66.30 -38.52 81.00
N THR A 82 66.83 -38.84 79.82
CA THR A 82 68.01 -39.71 79.67
C THR A 82 69.32 -38.93 79.71
N ILE A 83 69.33 -37.73 79.11
CA ILE A 83 70.50 -36.85 79.11
C ILE A 83 70.72 -36.24 80.49
N SER A 84 69.65 -35.92 81.24
CA SER A 84 69.75 -35.33 82.58
C SER A 84 70.23 -36.31 83.65
N SER A 85 69.95 -37.61 83.51
CA SER A 85 70.27 -38.63 84.53
C SER A 85 71.61 -39.33 84.30
N LYS A 86 72.08 -39.43 83.05
CA LYS A 86 73.31 -40.18 82.69
C LYS A 86 74.15 -39.45 81.63
N LYS A 87 74.34 -38.13 81.83
CA LYS A 87 75.14 -37.26 80.96
C LYS A 87 76.53 -37.86 80.73
N GLY A 88 76.93 -38.05 79.47
CA GLY A 88 78.25 -38.59 79.11
C GLY A 88 78.40 -40.11 79.17
N SER A 89 77.34 -40.85 79.51
CA SER A 89 77.38 -42.33 79.49
C SER A 89 77.23 -42.90 78.07
N ILE A 90 77.81 -44.08 77.83
CA ILE A 90 77.67 -44.85 76.58
C ILE A 90 76.17 -45.10 76.28
N THR A 91 75.37 -45.40 77.31
CA THR A 91 73.93 -45.63 77.18
C THR A 91 73.16 -44.38 76.68
N ALA A 92 73.57 -43.17 77.09
CA ALA A 92 72.95 -41.94 76.59
C ALA A 92 73.27 -41.71 75.11
N SER A 93 74.51 -41.99 74.68
CA SER A 93 74.94 -41.91 73.28
C SER A 93 74.24 -42.93 72.38
N GLU A 94 74.08 -44.18 72.84
CA GLU A 94 73.34 -45.23 72.11
C GLU A 94 71.85 -44.90 71.95
N LYS A 95 71.23 -44.28 72.96
CA LYS A 95 69.83 -43.84 72.86
C LYS A 95 69.69 -42.70 71.85
N LEU A 96 70.61 -41.73 71.86
CA LEU A 96 70.65 -40.65 70.89
C LEU A 96 70.83 -41.19 69.46
N LEU A 97 71.75 -42.13 69.25
CA LEU A 97 71.98 -42.75 67.94
C LEU A 97 70.72 -43.43 67.42
N ARG A 98 70.08 -44.28 68.23
CA ARG A 98 68.81 -44.95 67.86
C ARG A 98 67.68 -43.97 67.56
N TYR A 99 67.58 -42.89 68.33
CA TYR A 99 66.61 -41.83 68.06
C TYR A 99 66.86 -41.18 66.69
N MET A 100 68.11 -40.83 66.38
CA MET A 100 68.48 -40.23 65.09
C MET A 100 68.22 -41.18 63.92
N GLU A 101 68.57 -42.46 64.07
CA GLU A 101 68.30 -43.49 63.06
C GLU A 101 66.80 -43.65 62.81
N GLN A 102 65.99 -43.72 63.86
CA GLN A 102 64.54 -43.83 63.76
C GLN A 102 63.92 -42.59 63.07
N LYS A 103 64.37 -41.38 63.42
CA LYS A 103 63.88 -40.14 62.79
C LYS A 103 64.32 -40.02 61.33
N ASN A 104 65.54 -40.44 61.00
CA ASN A 104 66.01 -40.50 59.62
C ASN A 104 65.16 -41.47 58.79
N HIS A 105 64.86 -42.66 59.33
CA HIS A 105 64.00 -43.64 58.65
C HIS A 105 62.58 -43.10 58.41
N GLN A 106 61.98 -42.43 59.41
CA GLN A 106 60.67 -41.79 59.26
C GLN A 106 60.67 -40.68 58.18
N ARG A 107 61.74 -39.88 58.12
CA ARG A 107 61.92 -38.84 57.10
C ARG A 107 62.03 -39.44 55.70
N ASP A 108 62.76 -40.55 55.54
CA ASP A 108 62.91 -41.22 54.25
C ASP A 108 61.58 -41.83 53.77
N LEU A 109 60.80 -42.44 54.66
CA LEU A 109 59.44 -42.91 54.34
C LEU A 109 58.52 -41.76 53.89
N LEU A 110 58.57 -40.61 54.58
CA LEU A 110 57.79 -39.43 54.21
C LEU A 110 58.23 -38.88 52.85
N ARG A 111 59.55 -38.84 52.58
CA ARG A 111 60.10 -38.41 51.29
C ARG A 111 59.55 -39.26 50.14
N GLU A 112 59.58 -40.58 50.27
CA GLU A 112 59.05 -41.48 49.24
C GLU A 112 57.53 -41.31 49.04
N LYS A 113 56.77 -41.14 50.14
CA LYS A 113 55.34 -40.84 50.06
C LYS A 113 55.05 -39.54 49.30
N LEU A 114 55.78 -38.47 49.62
CA LEU A 114 55.63 -37.18 48.94
C LEU A 114 56.05 -37.26 47.47
N ARG A 115 57.11 -38.00 47.16
CA ARG A 115 57.57 -38.23 45.78
C ARG A 115 56.50 -38.91 44.93
N LEU A 116 55.86 -39.97 45.45
CA LEU A 116 54.77 -40.66 44.78
C LEU A 116 53.56 -39.73 44.58
N LYS A 117 53.17 -38.96 45.60
CA LYS A 117 52.06 -37.99 45.49
C LYS A 117 52.36 -36.92 44.45
N ASN A 118 53.59 -36.39 44.41
CA ASN A 118 54.01 -35.40 43.42
C ASN A 118 53.97 -35.96 41.99
N TYR A 119 54.40 -37.21 41.78
CA TYR A 119 54.31 -37.88 40.49
C TYR A 119 52.86 -38.01 40.00
N LEU A 120 51.96 -38.46 40.88
CA LEU A 120 50.53 -38.60 40.56
C LEU A 120 49.89 -37.23 40.22
N LEU A 121 50.16 -36.20 41.03
CA LEU A 121 49.64 -34.85 40.81
C LEU A 121 50.16 -34.24 39.51
N LYS A 122 51.44 -34.44 39.17
CA LYS A 122 51.99 -34.02 37.87
C LYS A 122 51.28 -34.70 36.70
N GLY A 123 51.00 -35.99 36.82
CA GLY A 123 50.22 -36.73 35.82
C GLY A 123 48.80 -36.19 35.67
N TYR A 124 48.12 -35.90 36.78
CA TYR A 124 46.78 -35.33 36.79
C TYR A 124 46.73 -33.90 36.19
N LYS A 125 47.69 -33.04 36.56
CA LYS A 125 47.86 -31.70 35.97
C LYS A 125 47.99 -31.78 34.44
N LYS A 126 48.84 -32.68 33.93
CA LYS A 126 49.01 -32.87 32.48
C LYS A 126 47.71 -33.29 31.79
N LYS A 127 46.95 -34.22 32.39
CA LYS A 127 45.64 -34.64 31.85
C LYS A 127 44.65 -33.48 31.78
N LEU A 128 44.53 -32.70 32.86
CA LEU A 128 43.64 -31.53 32.90
C LEU A 128 44.04 -30.47 31.86
N GLN A 129 45.34 -30.16 31.75
CA GLN A 129 45.85 -29.23 30.73
C GLN A 129 45.60 -29.72 29.30
N GLN A 130 45.58 -31.02 29.06
CA GLN A 130 45.24 -31.57 27.75
C GLN A 130 43.74 -31.47 27.46
N GLN A 131 42.89 -31.74 28.45
CA GLN A 131 41.44 -31.58 28.32
C GLN A 131 41.04 -30.13 28.07
N LEU A 132 41.68 -29.19 28.78
CA LEU A 132 41.44 -27.75 28.58
C LEU A 132 41.76 -27.34 27.14
N ARG A 133 42.96 -27.69 26.64
CA ARG A 133 43.36 -27.40 25.25
C ARG A 133 42.41 -28.01 24.21
N GLN A 134 41.96 -29.25 24.44
CA GLN A 134 40.98 -29.88 23.54
C GLN A 134 39.64 -29.15 23.54
N LYS A 135 39.20 -28.65 24.71
CA LYS A 135 37.94 -27.90 24.83
C LYS A 135 38.02 -26.52 24.20
N GLU A 136 39.14 -25.82 24.35
CA GLU A 136 39.40 -24.52 23.71
C GLU A 136 39.38 -24.67 22.19
N GLN A 137 40.18 -25.59 21.64
CA GLN A 137 40.27 -25.82 20.19
C GLN A 137 38.94 -26.26 19.56
N MET A 138 38.21 -27.18 20.23
CA MET A 138 36.90 -27.63 19.75
C MET A 138 35.81 -26.57 19.93
N GLY A 139 35.91 -25.75 20.97
CA GLY A 139 34.95 -24.69 21.27
C GLY A 139 35.03 -23.55 20.26
N GLU A 140 36.23 -23.10 19.93
CA GLU A 140 36.46 -22.01 18.96
C GLU A 140 36.04 -22.42 17.54
N THR A 141 36.51 -23.57 17.05
CA THR A 141 36.16 -24.02 15.69
C THR A 141 34.66 -24.30 15.51
N LEU A 142 33.99 -24.92 16.49
CA LEU A 142 32.54 -25.16 16.40
C LEU A 142 31.74 -23.86 16.48
N CYS A 143 32.15 -22.90 17.33
CA CYS A 143 31.49 -21.61 17.42
C CYS A 143 31.68 -20.78 16.14
N GLU A 144 32.87 -20.76 15.56
CA GLU A 144 33.15 -20.05 14.31
C GLU A 144 32.36 -20.62 13.12
N VAL A 145 32.37 -21.94 12.94
CA VAL A 145 31.58 -22.60 11.88
C VAL A 145 30.10 -22.32 12.06
N ARG A 146 29.59 -22.41 13.30
CA ARG A 146 28.18 -22.13 13.58
C ARG A 146 27.81 -20.68 13.31
N LEU A 147 28.70 -19.74 13.64
CA LEU A 147 28.51 -18.32 13.36
C LEU A 147 28.48 -18.07 11.85
N GLN A 148 29.41 -18.67 11.09
CA GLN A 148 29.45 -18.57 9.63
C GLN A 148 28.19 -19.17 8.98
N GLU A 149 27.73 -20.35 9.44
CA GLU A 149 26.47 -20.94 8.99
C GLU A 149 25.28 -19.99 9.19
N LEU A 150 25.23 -19.33 10.35
CA LEU A 150 24.16 -18.40 10.70
C LEU A 150 24.23 -17.15 9.82
N GLN A 151 25.43 -16.61 9.58
CA GLN A 151 25.65 -15.49 8.67
C GLN A 151 25.23 -15.82 7.24
N VAL A 152 25.62 -16.98 6.71
CA VAL A 152 25.21 -17.44 5.37
C VAL A 152 23.69 -17.60 5.29
N ARG A 153 23.08 -18.22 6.28
CA ARG A 153 21.62 -18.40 6.32
C ARG A 153 20.89 -17.06 6.40
N ASN A 154 21.40 -16.11 7.17
CA ASN A 154 20.83 -14.78 7.28
C ASN A 154 20.91 -14.03 5.94
N ALA A 155 22.08 -14.06 5.28
CA ALA A 155 22.25 -13.48 3.94
C ALA A 155 21.27 -14.08 2.91
N GLN A 156 21.09 -15.41 2.91
CA GLN A 156 20.12 -16.09 2.05
C GLN A 156 18.67 -15.68 2.33
N PHE A 157 18.30 -15.44 3.59
CA PHE A 157 16.96 -14.96 3.93
C PHE A 157 16.76 -13.50 3.53
N GLN A 158 17.79 -12.67 3.67
CA GLN A 158 17.74 -11.28 3.25
C GLN A 158 17.53 -11.17 1.74
N GLU A 159 18.26 -11.95 0.95
CA GLU A 159 18.09 -12.01 -0.51
C GLU A 159 16.66 -12.43 -0.89
N LYS A 160 16.11 -13.48 -0.27
CA LYS A 160 14.72 -13.91 -0.49
C LYS A 160 13.71 -12.84 -0.11
N ILE A 161 13.93 -12.10 0.97
CA ILE A 161 13.07 -10.99 1.37
C ILE A 161 13.11 -9.89 0.31
N ASP A 162 14.29 -9.57 -0.19
CA ASP A 162 14.47 -8.52 -1.21
C ASP A 162 13.83 -8.93 -2.55
N GLU A 163 13.97 -10.18 -2.97
CA GLU A 163 13.26 -10.73 -4.14
C GLU A 163 11.73 -10.59 -4.00
N LYS A 164 11.16 -11.02 -2.86
CA LYS A 164 9.72 -10.92 -2.62
C LYS A 164 9.23 -9.48 -2.52
N ASN A 165 10.05 -8.58 -1.99
CA ASN A 165 9.73 -7.15 -1.96
C ASN A 165 9.70 -6.55 -3.37
N GLN A 166 10.63 -6.94 -4.24
CA GLN A 166 10.63 -6.52 -5.64
C GLN A 166 9.40 -7.05 -6.39
N GLU A 167 9.06 -8.34 -6.23
CA GLU A 167 7.84 -8.92 -6.79
C GLU A 167 6.58 -8.17 -6.32
N LEU A 168 6.49 -7.90 -5.02
CA LEU A 168 5.37 -7.16 -4.43
C LEU A 168 5.25 -5.74 -5.01
N LEU A 169 6.37 -5.06 -5.22
CA LEU A 169 6.40 -3.74 -5.84
C LEU A 169 5.88 -3.78 -7.29
N GLN A 170 6.32 -4.76 -8.09
CA GLN A 170 5.85 -4.94 -9.46
C GLN A 170 4.35 -5.26 -9.52
N LEU A 171 3.86 -6.10 -8.62
CA LEU A 171 2.43 -6.41 -8.50
C LEU A 171 1.62 -5.17 -8.10
N LYS A 172 2.11 -4.35 -7.16
CA LYS A 172 1.45 -3.09 -6.78
C LYS A 172 1.36 -2.12 -7.95
N LEU A 173 2.44 -1.94 -8.70
CA LEU A 173 2.45 -1.07 -9.89
C LEU A 173 1.47 -1.56 -10.95
N THR A 174 1.48 -2.88 -11.22
CA THR A 174 0.57 -3.50 -12.19
C THR A 174 -0.88 -3.40 -11.76
N SER A 175 -1.18 -3.68 -10.49
CA SER A 175 -2.52 -3.50 -9.91
C SER A 175 -3.00 -2.06 -10.03
N GLY A 176 -2.15 -1.07 -9.72
CA GLY A 176 -2.47 0.35 -9.90
C GLY A 176 -2.82 0.70 -11.34
N LYS A 177 -2.01 0.24 -12.32
CA LYS A 177 -2.30 0.44 -13.76
C LYS A 177 -3.62 -0.22 -14.16
N THR A 178 -3.88 -1.45 -13.73
CA THR A 178 -5.12 -2.17 -14.02
C THR A 178 -6.34 -1.44 -13.47
N VAL A 179 -6.26 -0.91 -12.25
CA VAL A 179 -7.34 -0.11 -11.64
C VAL A 179 -7.59 1.19 -12.42
N GLN A 180 -6.54 1.86 -12.88
CA GLN A 180 -6.68 3.06 -13.72
C GLN A 180 -7.40 2.75 -15.04
N VAL A 181 -7.00 1.66 -15.72
CA VAL A 181 -7.63 1.20 -16.97
C VAL A 181 -9.09 0.81 -16.73
N LEU A 182 -9.36 0.06 -15.65
CA LEU A 182 -10.73 -0.33 -15.27
C LEU A 182 -11.62 0.90 -15.03
N ASN A 183 -11.13 1.89 -14.28
CA ASN A 183 -11.87 3.12 -14.01
C ASN A 183 -12.08 3.99 -15.25
N PHE A 184 -11.16 3.92 -16.22
CA PHE A 184 -11.35 4.58 -17.51
C PHE A 184 -12.48 3.94 -18.31
N TYR A 185 -12.48 2.60 -18.45
CA TYR A 185 -13.54 1.90 -19.17
C TYR A 185 -14.89 1.96 -18.46
N LYS A 186 -14.91 1.96 -17.13
CA LYS A 186 -16.12 2.16 -16.33
C LYS A 186 -16.79 3.50 -16.63
N ARG A 187 -15.99 4.59 -16.71
CA ARG A 187 -16.49 5.92 -17.10
C ARG A 187 -17.02 5.94 -18.52
N LYS A 188 -16.25 5.42 -19.49
CA LYS A 188 -16.71 5.33 -20.89
C LYS A 188 -18.03 4.55 -21.03
N LEU A 189 -18.18 3.46 -20.28
CA LEU A 189 -19.41 2.67 -20.29
C LEU A 189 -20.58 3.47 -19.70
N GLN A 190 -20.35 4.18 -18.60
CA GLN A 190 -21.37 5.04 -17.98
C GLN A 190 -21.81 6.14 -18.95
N ASP A 191 -20.88 6.85 -19.59
CA ASP A 191 -21.18 7.89 -20.58
C ASP A 191 -21.99 7.31 -21.77
N ALA A 192 -21.61 6.14 -22.27
CA ALA A 192 -22.34 5.45 -23.34
C ALA A 192 -23.75 5.02 -22.90
N MET A 193 -23.91 4.59 -21.64
CA MET A 193 -25.21 4.24 -21.08
C MET A 193 -26.12 5.47 -20.95
N GLU A 194 -25.60 6.58 -20.45
CA GLU A 194 -26.33 7.85 -20.30
C GLU A 194 -26.77 8.42 -21.66
N THR A 195 -25.89 8.37 -22.67
CA THR A 195 -26.23 8.77 -24.04
C THR A 195 -27.28 7.84 -24.66
N SER A 196 -27.18 6.52 -24.46
CA SER A 196 -28.19 5.55 -24.92
C SER A 196 -29.57 5.81 -24.31
N VAL A 197 -29.65 6.06 -22.99
CA VAL A 197 -30.89 6.41 -22.30
C VAL A 197 -31.48 7.72 -22.87
N SER A 198 -30.63 8.73 -23.06
CA SER A 198 -31.03 10.02 -23.61
C SER A 198 -31.55 9.90 -25.05
N LEU A 199 -30.87 9.12 -25.89
CA LEU A 199 -31.29 8.84 -27.27
C LEU A 199 -32.60 8.05 -27.31
N THR A 200 -32.77 7.07 -26.43
CA THR A 200 -34.01 6.29 -26.34
C THR A 200 -35.20 7.20 -26.01
N LYS A 201 -35.03 8.12 -25.05
CA LYS A 201 -36.03 9.14 -24.73
C LYS A 201 -36.30 10.09 -25.89
N TYR A 202 -35.26 10.51 -26.62
CA TYR A 202 -35.43 11.37 -27.79
C TYR A 202 -36.18 10.65 -28.92
N ILE A 203 -35.86 9.38 -29.17
CA ILE A 203 -36.55 8.54 -30.15
C ILE A 203 -38.03 8.37 -29.77
N SER A 204 -38.36 8.13 -28.50
CA SER A 204 -39.77 8.02 -28.09
C SER A 204 -40.53 9.32 -28.31
N GLN A 205 -39.95 10.46 -27.94
CA GLN A 205 -40.54 11.79 -28.17
C GLN A 205 -40.73 12.08 -29.67
N ARG A 206 -39.75 11.74 -30.51
CA ARG A 206 -39.85 11.91 -31.97
C ARG A 206 -40.93 11.02 -32.58
N LYS A 207 -41.08 9.78 -32.11
CA LYS A 207 -42.15 8.88 -32.54
C LYS A 207 -43.53 9.42 -32.19
N GLU A 208 -43.71 9.96 -30.98
CA GLU A 208 -44.97 10.59 -30.57
C GLU A 208 -45.31 11.81 -31.43
N LEU A 209 -44.32 12.65 -31.72
CA LEU A 209 -44.51 13.82 -32.59
C LEU A 209 -44.85 13.40 -34.03
N LEU A 210 -44.14 12.41 -34.57
CA LEU A 210 -44.42 11.85 -35.89
C LEU A 210 -45.88 11.36 -35.97
N GLN A 211 -46.34 10.63 -34.95
CA GLN A 211 -47.71 10.14 -34.90
C GLN A 211 -48.74 11.27 -34.87
N LYS A 212 -48.45 12.41 -34.23
CA LYS A 212 -49.32 13.59 -34.25
C LYS A 212 -49.38 14.22 -35.65
N ILE A 213 -48.21 14.41 -36.27
CA ILE A 213 -48.11 14.96 -37.62
C ILE A 213 -48.82 14.07 -38.64
N GLU A 214 -48.70 12.74 -38.53
CA GLU A 214 -49.40 11.81 -39.41
C GLU A 214 -50.93 11.94 -39.28
N ARG A 215 -51.46 12.09 -38.05
CA ARG A 215 -52.89 12.33 -37.84
C ARG A 215 -53.34 13.67 -38.41
N GLU A 216 -52.55 14.72 -38.20
CA GLU A 216 -52.81 16.05 -38.75
C GLU A 216 -52.78 16.04 -40.28
N ALA A 217 -51.83 15.32 -40.89
CA ALA A 217 -51.72 15.19 -42.34
C ALA A 217 -52.96 14.49 -42.95
N VAL A 218 -53.46 13.43 -42.31
CA VAL A 218 -54.71 12.77 -42.75
C VAL A 218 -55.88 13.75 -42.68
N LEU A 219 -56.02 14.48 -41.58
CA LEU A 219 -57.09 15.47 -41.40
C LEU A 219 -57.01 16.61 -42.42
N VAL A 220 -55.81 17.10 -42.72
CA VAL A 220 -55.57 18.14 -43.72
C VAL A 220 -55.91 17.62 -45.13
N GLU A 221 -55.57 16.37 -45.47
CA GLU A 221 -55.95 15.78 -46.76
C GLU A 221 -57.47 15.59 -46.87
N GLU A 222 -58.15 15.18 -45.80
CA GLU A 222 -59.62 15.10 -45.77
C GLU A 222 -60.26 16.48 -46.01
N GLN A 223 -59.80 17.50 -45.30
CA GLN A 223 -60.25 18.88 -45.48
C GLN A 223 -59.95 19.42 -46.89
N ARG A 224 -58.77 19.11 -47.42
CA ARG A 224 -58.38 19.47 -48.80
C ARG A 224 -59.32 18.81 -49.81
N ALA A 225 -59.62 17.52 -49.66
CA ALA A 225 -60.53 16.80 -50.54
C ALA A 225 -61.96 17.37 -50.49
N GLU A 226 -62.45 17.73 -49.30
CA GLU A 226 -63.74 18.40 -49.13
C GLU A 226 -63.75 19.77 -49.83
N ALA A 227 -62.74 20.60 -49.59
CA ALA A 227 -62.61 21.90 -50.24
C ALA A 227 -62.49 21.79 -51.77
N GLU A 228 -61.74 20.82 -52.28
CA GLU A 228 -61.65 20.54 -53.72
C GLU A 228 -63.00 20.12 -54.30
N SER A 229 -63.79 19.30 -53.59
CA SER A 229 -65.13 18.89 -54.03
C SER A 229 -66.10 20.08 -54.12
N VAL A 230 -66.03 21.00 -53.15
CA VAL A 230 -66.82 22.25 -53.15
C VAL A 230 -66.35 23.16 -54.29
N ASN A 231 -65.05 23.33 -54.47
CA ASN A 231 -64.49 24.15 -55.53
C ASN A 231 -64.90 23.63 -56.92
N GLN A 232 -64.82 22.32 -57.15
CA GLN A 232 -65.30 21.69 -58.39
C GLN A 232 -66.80 21.93 -58.61
N ARG A 233 -67.63 21.90 -57.55
CA ARG A 233 -69.06 22.21 -57.64
C ARG A 233 -69.29 23.66 -58.03
N LEU A 234 -68.57 24.61 -57.43
CA LEU A 234 -68.65 26.03 -57.76
C LEU A 234 -68.21 26.29 -59.20
N TRP A 235 -67.13 25.65 -59.67
CA TRP A 235 -66.70 25.74 -61.08
C TRP A 235 -67.77 25.24 -62.05
N LYS A 236 -68.43 24.11 -61.73
CA LYS A 236 -69.58 23.62 -62.52
C LYS A 236 -70.73 24.63 -62.52
N GLN A 237 -71.08 25.20 -61.37
CA GLN A 237 -72.10 26.24 -61.29
C GLN A 237 -71.72 27.48 -62.10
N LEU A 238 -70.45 27.87 -62.11
CA LEU A 238 -69.94 29.00 -62.89
C LEU A 238 -69.97 28.71 -64.39
N SER A 239 -69.65 27.49 -64.82
CA SER A 239 -69.75 27.09 -66.23
C SER A 239 -71.20 26.99 -66.70
N ASP A 240 -72.11 26.54 -65.83
CA ASP A 240 -73.54 26.45 -66.12
C ASP A 240 -74.20 27.84 -66.11
N TYR A 241 -73.61 28.81 -65.40
CA TYR A 241 -74.08 30.19 -65.34
C TYR A 241 -73.72 30.94 -66.62
N SER A 242 -74.68 31.02 -67.54
CA SER A 242 -74.62 31.89 -68.71
C SER A 242 -75.55 33.09 -68.52
N VAL A 243 -74.98 34.30 -68.57
CA VAL A 243 -75.76 35.54 -68.45
C VAL A 243 -76.67 35.66 -69.68
N PRO A 244 -78.01 35.63 -69.52
CA PRO A 244 -78.91 35.79 -70.64
C PRO A 244 -78.68 37.17 -71.28
N PRO A 245 -78.65 37.28 -72.62
CA PRO A 245 -78.53 38.57 -73.29
C PRO A 245 -79.58 39.57 -72.76
N VAL A 246 -79.17 40.81 -72.47
CA VAL A 246 -80.03 41.81 -71.80
C VAL A 246 -81.40 41.96 -72.49
N LEU A 247 -81.43 41.85 -73.82
CA LEU A 247 -82.66 41.87 -74.62
C LEU A 247 -83.61 40.72 -74.32
N SER A 248 -83.14 39.48 -74.12
CA SER A 248 -84.01 38.34 -73.81
C SER A 248 -84.57 38.44 -72.39
N TYR A 249 -83.78 38.94 -71.44
CA TYR A 249 -84.25 39.22 -70.07
C TYR A 249 -85.32 40.32 -70.07
N VAL A 250 -85.10 41.42 -70.81
CA VAL A 250 -86.09 42.51 -70.95
C VAL A 250 -87.37 42.01 -71.60
N GLN A 251 -87.27 41.21 -72.66
CA GLN A 251 -88.45 40.60 -73.32
C GLN A 251 -89.22 39.68 -72.38
N GLN A 252 -88.56 38.82 -71.61
CA GLN A 252 -89.22 37.99 -70.61
C GLN A 252 -89.88 38.83 -69.51
N LYS A 253 -89.20 39.89 -69.04
CA LYS A 253 -89.78 40.78 -68.02
C LYS A 253 -90.99 41.56 -68.54
N MET A 254 -90.96 41.97 -69.82
CA MET A 254 -92.12 42.58 -70.48
C MET A 254 -93.27 41.58 -70.60
N ALA A 255 -93.00 40.33 -70.99
CA ALA A 255 -94.02 39.28 -71.05
C ALA A 255 -94.65 39.00 -69.68
N VAL A 256 -93.86 39.01 -68.59
CA VAL A 256 -94.40 38.93 -67.22
C VAL A 256 -95.30 40.11 -66.91
N ALA A 257 -94.86 41.35 -67.19
CA ALA A 257 -95.67 42.54 -66.96
C ALA A 257 -96.97 42.56 -67.80
N GLU A 258 -96.92 42.03 -69.01
CA GLU A 258 -98.07 41.90 -69.91
C GLU A 258 -99.06 40.85 -69.39
N LEU A 259 -98.57 39.71 -68.91
CA LEU A 259 -99.37 38.69 -68.22
C LEU A 259 -100.00 39.23 -66.93
N GLU A 260 -99.28 40.01 -66.13
CA GLU A 260 -99.82 40.69 -64.94
C GLU A 260 -100.93 41.71 -65.31
N ASN A 261 -100.75 42.46 -66.40
CA ASN A 261 -101.77 43.37 -66.91
C ASN A 261 -103.01 42.63 -67.41
N ASN A 262 -102.81 41.51 -68.10
CA ASN A 262 -103.89 40.64 -68.54
C ASN A 262 -104.62 40.03 -67.33
N LEU A 263 -103.89 39.59 -66.30
CA LEU A 263 -104.47 39.10 -65.04
C LEU A 263 -105.34 40.18 -64.39
N ARG A 264 -104.82 41.40 -64.23
CA ARG A 264 -105.59 42.58 -63.75
C ARG A 264 -106.79 42.91 -64.64
N GLY A 265 -106.67 42.66 -65.94
CA GLY A 265 -107.76 42.82 -66.91
C GLY A 265 -108.86 41.77 -66.71
N TRP A 266 -108.49 40.52 -66.51
CA TRP A 266 -109.40 39.42 -66.19
C TRP A 266 -110.07 39.60 -64.83
N GLU A 267 -109.33 40.02 -63.80
CA GLU A 267 -109.89 40.39 -62.49
C GLU A 267 -110.97 41.46 -62.62
N ARG A 268 -110.73 42.51 -63.43
CA ARG A 268 -111.73 43.53 -63.73
C ARG A 268 -112.94 42.99 -64.50
N LYS A 269 -112.74 42.12 -65.49
CA LYS A 269 -113.84 41.48 -66.22
C LYS A 269 -114.69 40.59 -65.32
N VAL A 270 -114.07 39.84 -64.41
CA VAL A 270 -114.77 39.04 -63.39
C VAL A 270 -115.59 39.96 -62.48
N ALA A 271 -115.02 41.07 -62.00
CA ALA A 271 -115.75 42.05 -61.20
C ALA A 271 -116.96 42.67 -61.94
N VAL A 272 -116.83 42.96 -63.24
CA VAL A 272 -117.95 43.46 -64.08
C VAL A 272 -119.01 42.37 -64.29
N ALA A 273 -118.61 41.12 -64.52
CA ALA A 273 -119.54 39.99 -64.64
C ALA A 273 -120.28 39.71 -63.32
N GLU A 274 -119.63 39.85 -62.18
CA GLU A 274 -120.29 39.78 -60.87
C GLU A 274 -121.28 40.93 -60.64
N MET A 275 -120.91 42.15 -61.05
CA MET A 275 -121.79 43.33 -60.94
C MET A 275 -123.00 43.24 -61.87
N SER A 276 -122.84 42.75 -63.11
CA SER A 276 -123.94 42.53 -64.04
C SER A 276 -124.84 41.37 -63.59
N PHE A 277 -124.27 40.28 -63.06
CA PHE A 277 -125.04 39.22 -62.40
C PHE A 277 -125.87 39.76 -61.21
N LYS A 278 -125.27 40.63 -60.38
CA LYS A 278 -125.98 41.31 -59.27
C LYS A 278 -127.07 42.27 -59.76
N SER A 279 -126.92 42.93 -60.91
CA SER A 279 -127.94 43.80 -61.51
C SER A 279 -129.07 43.01 -62.17
N CYS A 280 -128.78 41.95 -62.93
CA CYS A 280 -129.81 41.04 -63.46
C CYS A 280 -130.60 40.36 -62.34
N ARG A 281 -129.93 39.99 -61.23
CA ARG A 281 -130.60 39.46 -60.03
C ARG A 281 -131.53 40.48 -59.37
N ARG A 282 -131.15 41.76 -59.35
CA ARG A 282 -132.00 42.85 -58.84
C ARG A 282 -133.20 43.15 -59.76
N ALA A 283 -132.99 43.18 -61.08
CA ALA A 283 -134.07 43.36 -62.06
C ALA A 283 -135.07 42.19 -62.05
N TRP A 284 -134.59 40.94 -61.94
CA TRP A 284 -135.45 39.76 -61.80
C TRP A 284 -136.31 39.80 -60.53
N ASN A 285 -135.76 40.30 -59.41
CA ASN A 285 -136.53 40.45 -58.17
C ASN A 285 -137.57 41.58 -58.23
N GLN A 286 -137.36 42.64 -59.02
CA GLN A 286 -138.35 43.73 -59.22
C GLN A 286 -139.55 43.31 -60.09
N VAL A 287 -139.32 42.45 -61.09
CA VAL A 287 -140.40 41.84 -61.89
C VAL A 287 -141.23 40.87 -61.05
N LYS A 288 -140.63 40.19 -60.07
CA LYS A 288 -141.32 39.27 -59.16
C LYS A 288 -142.28 39.96 -58.16
N VAL A 289 -142.09 41.25 -57.86
CA VAL A 289 -142.91 41.99 -56.88
C VAL A 289 -144.05 42.78 -57.54
N SER A 290 -143.96 43.09 -58.84
CA SER A 290 -144.91 43.97 -59.54
C SER A 290 -146.01 43.24 -60.34
N GLY A 291 -145.98 41.90 -60.38
CA GLY A 291 -147.03 41.07 -61.01
C GLY A 291 -148.10 40.55 -60.04
N ASN A 292 -148.04 40.88 -58.75
CA ASN A 292 -149.00 40.44 -57.73
C ASN A 292 -150.13 41.45 -57.45
N GLN A 293 -150.38 42.39 -58.38
CA GLN A 293 -151.57 43.26 -58.40
C GLN A 293 -152.07 43.42 -59.85
N HIS A 294 -152.64 42.34 -60.41
CA HIS A 294 -153.89 42.29 -61.18
C HIS A 294 -154.17 40.84 -61.61
#